data_AF-A0A6B1EHX8-F1
#
_entry.id   AF-A0A6B1EHX8-F1
#
_cell.length_a   1.000
_cell.length_b   1.000
_cell.length_c   1.000
_cell.angle_alpha   90.00
_cell.angle_beta   90.00
_cell.angle_gamma   90.00
#
_symmetry.space_group_name_H-M   'P 1'
#
loop_
_entity.id
_entity.type
_entity.pdbx_description
1 polymer ?
#
loop_
_entity_poly.entity_id
_entity_poly.type
_entity_poly.pdbx_seq_one_letter_code
_entity_poly.pdbx_strand_id
1 'polypeptide(L)'
;MPQVLFDTHAAARKLEKAGHTAQQAEAVVEVMSEATEFGARMQHDLERIKYVVENHMATKDDLADHRAATQNDIAELRMATKEDIAELRAATKEDIAELRMSTKEDIAELRTEIRTEFAKIPQIVREGVRQETPVIQLRSAMAAGSLTFSLGGFAVMVFTNERLAAMALEHGSLIGLMMIMAGSAVMMFLALAGRSG
;
A
#
# COMPACT_ATOMS: atom_id res chain seq x y z
N MET A 1 -34.92 16.05 69.61
CA MET A 1 -35.03 16.85 70.85
C MET A 1 -36.50 17.00 71.19
N PRO A 2 -36.94 16.90 72.45
CA PRO A 2 -38.32 17.17 72.81
C PRO A 2 -38.62 18.65 72.54
N GLN A 3 -39.67 18.94 71.76
CA GLN A 3 -40.15 20.31 71.57
C GLN A 3 -40.63 20.82 72.93
N VAL A 4 -39.95 21.82 73.48
CA VAL A 4 -40.41 22.52 74.68
C VAL A 4 -41.62 23.35 74.24
N LEU A 5 -42.82 22.80 74.41
CA LEU A 5 -44.07 23.47 74.10
C LEU A 5 -44.24 24.68 75.02
N PHE A 6 -44.32 25.87 74.43
CA PHE A 6 -44.62 27.10 75.17
C PHE A 6 -46.08 27.07 75.63
N ASP A 7 -46.30 26.95 76.94
CA ASP A 7 -47.64 26.94 77.53
C ASP A 7 -48.19 28.37 77.61
N THR A 8 -48.94 28.73 76.57
CA THR A 8 -49.55 30.06 76.37
C THR A 8 -50.49 30.43 77.50
N HIS A 9 -51.28 29.49 78.00
CA HIS A 9 -52.26 29.72 79.06
C HIS A 9 -51.58 29.91 80.42
N ALA A 10 -50.55 29.12 80.74
CA ALA A 10 -49.76 29.32 81.95
C ALA A 10 -48.97 30.64 81.93
N ALA A 11 -48.45 31.04 80.75
CA ALA A 11 -47.77 32.32 80.57
C ALA A 11 -48.71 33.51 80.75
N ALA A 12 -49.91 33.47 80.15
CA ALA A 12 -50.93 34.52 80.28
C ALA A 12 -51.39 34.68 81.74
N ARG A 13 -51.69 33.57 82.43
CA ARG A 13 -52.04 33.55 83.87
C ARG A 13 -50.97 34.17 84.75
N LYS A 14 -49.69 34.01 84.41
CA LYS A 14 -48.58 34.62 85.18
C LYS A 14 -48.53 36.13 84.98
N LEU A 15 -48.76 36.62 83.77
CA LEU A 15 -48.80 38.06 83.46
C LEU A 15 -49.99 38.75 84.13
N GLU A 16 -51.17 38.12 84.13
CA GLU A 16 -52.34 38.65 84.85
C GLU A 16 -52.10 38.76 86.37
N LYS A 17 -51.49 37.73 86.97
CA LYS A 17 -51.09 37.75 88.39
C LYS A 17 -50.03 38.81 88.71
N ALA A 18 -49.24 39.21 87.72
CA ALA A 18 -48.25 40.28 87.85
C ALA A 18 -48.87 41.69 87.68
N GLY A 19 -50.18 41.79 87.46
CA GLY A 19 -50.92 43.06 87.39
C GLY A 19 -51.22 43.54 85.97
N HIS A 20 -50.93 42.75 84.92
CA HIS A 20 -51.32 43.07 83.54
C HIS A 20 -52.81 42.76 83.31
N THR A 21 -53.47 43.51 82.42
CA THR A 21 -54.83 43.16 81.98
C THR A 21 -54.80 41.91 81.11
N ALA A 22 -55.94 41.20 81.00
CA ALA A 22 -56.05 40.01 80.14
C ALA A 22 -55.60 40.30 78.69
N GLN A 23 -56.00 41.44 78.13
CA GLN A 23 -55.58 41.87 76.78
C GLN A 23 -54.06 42.09 76.67
N GLN A 24 -53.42 42.66 77.69
CA GLN A 24 -51.96 42.84 77.70
C GLN A 24 -51.24 41.50 77.82
N ALA A 25 -51.74 40.59 78.65
CA ALA A 25 -51.19 39.25 78.82
C ALA A 25 -51.29 38.43 77.52
N GLU A 26 -52.43 38.50 76.84
CA GLU A 26 -52.68 37.80 75.58
C GLU A 26 -51.77 38.32 74.46
N ALA A 27 -51.69 39.63 74.26
CA ALA A 27 -50.84 40.23 73.22
C ALA A 27 -49.34 39.90 73.39
N VAL A 28 -48.85 39.85 74.63
CA VAL A 28 -47.45 39.47 74.91
C VAL A 28 -47.23 37.98 74.66
N VAL A 29 -48.17 37.12 75.05
CA VAL A 29 -48.08 35.67 74.85
C VAL A 29 -48.17 35.31 73.37
N GLU A 30 -48.99 36.01 72.60
CA GLU A 30 -49.10 35.84 71.15
C GLU A 30 -47.76 36.08 70.44
N VAL A 31 -47.14 37.25 70.67
CA VAL A 31 -45.82 37.58 70.10
C VAL A 31 -44.75 36.57 70.53
N MET A 32 -44.78 36.11 71.78
CA MET A 32 -43.84 35.11 72.28
C MET A 32 -44.08 33.73 71.64
N SER A 33 -45.33 33.37 71.40
CA SER A 33 -45.69 32.11 70.72
C SER A 33 -45.18 32.13 69.28
N GLU A 34 -45.43 33.21 68.54
CA GLU A 34 -44.92 33.41 67.19
C GLU A 34 -43.39 33.34 67.13
N ALA A 35 -42.71 33.96 68.09
CA ALA A 35 -41.25 33.92 68.20
C ALA A 35 -40.73 32.50 68.50
N THR A 36 -41.40 31.72 69.36
CA THR A 36 -41.03 30.33 69.63
C THR A 36 -41.25 29.42 68.42
N GLU A 37 -42.35 29.59 67.70
CA GLU A 37 -42.59 28.86 66.45
C GLU A 37 -41.59 29.23 65.36
N PHE A 38 -41.23 30.51 65.24
CA PHE A 38 -40.21 30.97 64.32
C PHE A 38 -38.86 30.31 64.63
N GLY A 39 -38.47 30.24 65.91
CA GLY A 39 -37.27 29.53 66.34
C GLY A 39 -37.30 28.05 65.97
N ALA A 40 -38.43 27.37 66.16
CA ALA A 40 -38.60 25.96 65.80
C ALA A 40 -38.50 25.73 64.28
N ARG A 41 -39.12 26.61 63.47
CA ARG A 41 -39.01 26.57 62.00
C ARG A 41 -37.55 26.79 61.55
N MET A 42 -36.87 27.77 62.11
CA MET A 42 -35.47 28.06 61.77
C MET A 42 -34.54 26.91 62.14
N GLN A 43 -34.75 26.27 63.29
CA GLN A 43 -33.97 25.09 63.68
C GLN A 43 -34.20 23.92 62.72
N HIS A 44 -35.44 23.67 62.33
CA HIS A 44 -35.76 22.66 61.32
C HIS A 44 -35.10 22.98 59.96
N ASP A 45 -35.12 24.24 59.52
CA ASP A 45 -34.43 24.66 58.29
C ASP A 45 -32.91 24.50 58.39
N LEU A 46 -32.30 24.78 59.54
CA LEU A 46 -30.87 24.55 59.76
C LEU A 46 -30.51 23.07 59.69
N GLU A 47 -31.32 22.19 60.28
CA GLU A 47 -31.14 20.73 60.20
C GLU A 47 -31.27 20.24 58.75
N ARG A 48 -32.23 20.78 57.99
CA ARG A 48 -32.40 20.47 56.57
C ARG A 48 -31.23 20.96 55.73
N ILE A 49 -30.76 22.19 55.94
CA ILE A 49 -29.59 22.74 55.25
C ILE A 49 -28.36 21.90 55.54
N LYS A 50 -28.13 21.53 56.81
CA LYS A 50 -27.04 20.66 57.22
C LYS A 50 -27.08 19.33 56.47
N TYR A 51 -28.25 18.67 56.42
CA TYR A 51 -28.42 17.42 55.68
C TYR A 51 -28.10 17.57 54.18
N VAL A 52 -28.56 18.65 53.53
CA VAL A 52 -28.27 18.90 52.10
C VAL A 52 -26.77 19.14 51.89
N VAL A 53 -26.12 19.91 52.76
CA VAL A 53 -24.68 20.18 52.68
C VAL A 53 -23.86 18.91 52.86
N GLU A 54 -24.23 18.04 53.80
CA GLU A 54 -23.52 16.78 54.07
C GLU A 54 -23.71 15.74 52.95
N ASN A 55 -24.87 15.70 52.29
CA ASN A 55 -25.21 14.62 51.34
C ASN A 55 -25.18 15.02 49.86
N HIS A 56 -25.30 16.30 49.51
CA HIS A 56 -25.51 16.73 48.11
C HIS A 56 -24.48 17.74 47.60
N MET A 57 -23.66 18.32 48.47
CA MET A 57 -22.49 19.07 47.99
C MET A 57 -21.41 18.06 47.66
N ALA A 58 -21.06 17.94 46.37
CA ALA A 58 -19.87 17.21 45.96
C ALA A 58 -18.71 17.65 46.84
N THR A 59 -18.19 16.71 47.62
CA THR A 59 -17.20 17.02 48.63
C THR A 59 -15.86 17.28 47.94
N LYS A 60 -14.92 17.89 48.66
CA LYS A 60 -13.55 18.02 48.16
C LYS A 60 -12.94 16.67 47.79
N ASP A 61 -13.42 15.59 48.43
CA ASP A 61 -12.95 14.23 48.23
C ASP A 61 -13.43 13.67 46.87
N ASP A 62 -14.71 13.84 46.51
CA ASP A 62 -15.22 13.41 45.19
C ASP A 62 -14.46 14.09 44.05
N LEU A 63 -14.15 15.38 44.20
CA LEU A 63 -13.37 16.13 43.22
C LEU A 63 -11.91 15.67 43.16
N ALA A 64 -11.33 15.29 44.31
CA ALA A 64 -9.98 14.74 44.36
C ALA A 64 -9.91 13.37 43.68
N ASP A 65 -10.91 12.51 43.92
CA ASP A 65 -11.05 11.19 43.30
C ASP A 65 -11.23 11.31 41.79
N HIS A 66 -12.13 12.17 41.32
CA HIS A 66 -12.28 12.44 39.89
C HIS A 66 -11.00 12.98 39.25
N ARG A 67 -10.26 13.85 39.94
CA ARG A 67 -8.98 14.37 39.46
C ARG A 67 -7.92 13.28 39.36
N ALA A 68 -7.84 12.39 40.35
CA ALA A 68 -6.92 11.26 40.36
C ALA A 68 -7.25 10.26 39.23
N ALA A 69 -8.54 9.90 39.09
CA ALA A 69 -9.01 9.05 38.01
C ALA A 69 -8.66 9.64 36.64
N THR A 70 -8.96 10.91 36.42
CA THR A 70 -8.63 11.61 35.16
C THR A 70 -7.12 11.63 34.89
N GLN A 71 -6.29 11.81 35.92
CA GLN A 71 -4.83 11.79 35.76
C GLN A 71 -4.32 10.40 35.38
N ASN A 72 -4.89 9.34 35.97
CA ASN A 72 -4.55 7.96 35.64
C ASN A 72 -4.96 7.63 34.20
N ASP A 73 -6.20 7.96 33.79
CA ASP A 73 -6.68 7.73 32.42
C ASP A 73 -5.77 8.42 31.39
N ILE A 74 -5.37 9.67 31.66
CA ILE A 74 -4.44 10.40 30.80
C ILE A 74 -3.06 9.73 30.76
N ALA A 75 -2.57 9.18 31.88
CA ALA A 75 -1.29 8.49 31.93
C ALA A 75 -1.33 7.18 31.13
N GLU A 76 -2.41 6.40 31.27
CA GLU A 76 -2.63 5.17 30.52
C GLU A 76 -2.72 5.45 29.02
N LEU A 77 -3.52 6.43 28.60
CA LEU A 77 -3.62 6.83 27.19
C LEU A 77 -2.27 7.27 26.61
N ARG A 78 -1.44 7.98 27.39
CA ARG A 78 -0.08 8.37 26.96
C ARG A 78 0.84 7.17 26.79
N MET A 79 0.71 6.15 27.62
CA MET A 79 1.52 4.93 27.50
C MET A 79 1.09 4.12 26.29
N ALA A 80 -0.22 3.87 26.12
CA ALA A 80 -0.76 3.19 24.95
C ALA A 80 -0.34 3.88 23.64
N THR A 81 -0.49 5.21 23.57
CA THR A 81 -0.09 5.98 22.37
C THR A 81 1.40 5.86 22.07
N LYS A 82 2.27 5.78 23.10
CA LYS A 82 3.71 5.60 22.89
C LYS A 82 4.04 4.21 22.35
N GLU A 83 3.34 3.19 22.85
CA GLU A 83 3.48 1.81 22.42
C GLU A 83 3.03 1.66 20.96
N ASP A 84 1.84 2.15 20.61
CA ASP A 84 1.33 2.16 19.22
C ASP A 84 2.32 2.83 18.25
N ILE A 85 2.89 3.98 18.65
CA ILE A 85 3.89 4.68 17.82
C ILE A 85 5.18 3.85 17.68
N ALA A 86 5.59 3.13 18.72
CA ALA A 86 6.78 2.27 18.66
C ALA A 86 6.55 1.06 17.75
N GLU A 87 5.39 0.42 17.84
CA GLU A 87 4.96 -0.68 16.98
C GLU A 87 4.91 -0.25 15.51
N LEU A 88 4.23 0.88 15.22
CA LEU A 88 4.16 1.42 13.86
C LEU A 88 5.53 1.74 13.27
N ARG A 89 6.46 2.27 14.09
CA ARG A 89 7.85 2.51 13.65
C ARG A 89 8.60 1.21 13.36
N ALA A 90 8.39 0.18 14.17
CA ALA A 90 9.02 -1.13 13.95
C ALA A 90 8.49 -1.77 12.67
N ALA A 91 7.17 -1.83 12.49
CA ALA A 91 6.51 -2.35 11.29
C ALA A 91 6.98 -1.59 10.03
N THR A 92 6.97 -0.26 10.06
CA THR A 92 7.44 0.55 8.91
C THR A 92 8.90 0.27 8.57
N LYS A 93 9.76 0.01 9.57
CA LYS A 93 11.17 -0.30 9.35
C LYS A 93 11.34 -1.69 8.73
N GLU A 94 10.54 -2.66 9.14
CA GLU A 94 10.49 -4.01 8.59
C GLU A 94 10.01 -3.98 7.14
N ASP A 95 8.87 -3.33 6.85
CA ASP A 95 8.34 -3.17 5.49
C ASP A 95 9.38 -2.55 4.53
N ILE A 96 10.09 -1.51 4.99
CA ILE A 96 11.15 -0.87 4.19
C ILE A 96 12.32 -1.83 3.97
N ALA A 97 12.66 -2.68 4.94
CA ALA A 97 13.73 -3.67 4.80
C ALA A 97 13.34 -4.77 3.81
N GLU A 98 12.11 -5.29 3.90
CA GLU A 98 11.57 -6.28 2.97
C GLU A 98 11.53 -5.73 1.54
N LEU A 99 10.98 -4.54 1.33
CA LEU A 99 10.96 -3.89 0.02
C LEU A 99 12.37 -3.71 -0.56
N ARG A 100 13.36 -3.38 0.26
CA ARG A 100 14.76 -3.27 -0.18
C ARG A 100 15.36 -4.61 -0.56
N MET A 101 15.00 -5.70 0.11
CA MET A 101 15.47 -7.05 -0.24
C MET A 101 14.83 -7.51 -1.54
N SER A 102 13.50 -7.44 -1.64
CA SER A 102 12.77 -7.79 -2.86
C SER A 102 13.29 -6.99 -4.07
N THR A 103 13.47 -5.67 -3.94
CA THR A 103 14.03 -4.86 -5.04
C THR A 103 15.45 -5.30 -5.43
N LYS A 104 16.28 -5.73 -4.48
CA LYS A 104 17.63 -6.24 -4.79
C LYS A 104 17.59 -7.59 -5.51
N GLU A 105 16.67 -8.46 -5.09
CA GLU A 105 16.44 -9.77 -5.72
C GLU A 105 15.95 -9.57 -7.16
N ASP A 106 14.92 -8.75 -7.37
CA ASP A 106 14.40 -8.42 -8.70
C ASP A 106 15.50 -7.85 -9.63
N ILE A 107 16.34 -6.94 -9.11
CA ILE A 107 17.47 -6.39 -9.88
C ILE A 107 18.50 -7.48 -10.21
N ALA A 108 18.76 -8.41 -9.30
CA ALA A 108 19.69 -9.51 -9.53
C ALA A 108 19.13 -10.46 -10.59
N GLU A 109 17.85 -10.83 -10.50
CA GLU A 109 17.16 -11.65 -11.49
C GLU A 109 17.20 -10.99 -12.87
N LEU A 110 16.79 -9.72 -12.99
CA LEU A 110 16.86 -8.98 -14.26
C LEU A 110 18.28 -8.93 -14.83
N ARG A 111 19.32 -8.76 -13.99
CA ARG A 111 20.72 -8.81 -14.45
C ARG A 111 21.09 -10.19 -15.00
N THR A 112 20.62 -11.27 -14.37
CA THR A 112 20.87 -12.63 -14.85
C THR A 112 20.13 -12.93 -16.15
N GLU A 113 18.87 -12.49 -16.28
CA GLU A 113 18.08 -12.62 -17.49
C GLU A 113 18.75 -11.89 -18.65
N ILE A 114 19.09 -10.61 -18.46
CA ILE A 114 19.81 -9.80 -19.45
C ILE A 114 21.11 -10.50 -19.85
N ARG A 115 21.93 -10.94 -18.89
CA ARG A 115 23.20 -11.63 -19.20
C ARG A 115 22.98 -12.90 -20.01
N THR A 116 21.93 -13.65 -19.70
CA THR A 116 21.57 -14.89 -20.41
C THR A 116 21.11 -14.59 -21.83
N GLU A 117 20.24 -13.59 -22.02
CA GLU A 117 19.81 -13.16 -23.35
C GLU A 117 20.97 -12.62 -24.20
N PHE A 118 21.85 -11.81 -23.61
CA PHE A 118 23.06 -11.34 -24.30
C PHE A 118 24.01 -12.50 -24.69
N ALA A 119 24.11 -13.54 -23.86
CA ALA A 119 24.92 -14.72 -24.16
C ALA A 119 24.36 -15.56 -25.32
N LYS A 120 23.07 -15.44 -25.65
CA LYS A 120 22.45 -16.10 -26.81
C LYS A 120 22.77 -15.38 -28.13
N ILE A 121 23.07 -14.08 -28.10
CA ILE A 121 23.34 -13.28 -29.32
C ILE A 121 24.42 -13.90 -30.22
N PRO A 122 25.60 -14.32 -29.73
CA PRO A 122 26.62 -14.93 -30.59
C PRO A 122 26.15 -16.22 -31.27
N GLN A 123 25.30 -17.01 -30.61
CA GLN A 123 24.72 -18.23 -31.21
C GLN A 123 23.76 -17.86 -32.34
N ILE A 124 22.83 -16.93 -32.07
CA ILE A 124 21.87 -16.42 -33.07
C ILE A 124 22.61 -15.86 -34.29
N VAL A 125 23.63 -15.03 -34.08
CA VAL A 125 24.45 -14.45 -35.16
C VAL A 125 25.18 -15.56 -35.93
N ARG A 126 25.77 -16.54 -35.25
CA ARG A 126 26.46 -17.66 -35.90
C ARG A 126 25.51 -18.50 -36.75
N GLU A 127 24.31 -18.76 -36.26
CA GLU A 127 23.27 -19.49 -37.00
C GLU A 127 22.81 -18.71 -38.23
N GLY A 128 22.56 -17.40 -38.08
CA GLY A 128 22.24 -16.52 -39.21
C GLY A 128 23.32 -16.51 -40.29
N VAL A 129 24.58 -16.30 -39.91
CA VAL A 129 25.73 -16.32 -40.84
C VAL A 129 25.88 -17.68 -41.51
N ARG A 130 25.68 -18.78 -40.77
CA ARG A 130 25.74 -20.14 -41.34
C ARG A 130 24.66 -20.36 -42.40
N GLN A 131 23.47 -19.81 -42.22
CA GLN A 131 22.40 -19.89 -43.21
C GLN A 131 22.68 -19.00 -44.44
N GLU A 132 23.31 -17.83 -44.26
CA GLU A 132 23.59 -16.90 -45.37
C GLU A 132 24.83 -17.25 -46.20
N THR A 133 25.84 -17.90 -45.61
CA THR A 133 27.08 -18.27 -46.33
C THR A 133 26.86 -19.06 -47.63
N PRO A 134 26.00 -20.10 -47.72
CA PRO A 134 25.73 -20.77 -49.00
C PRO A 134 25.00 -19.85 -49.98
N VAL A 135 24.13 -18.95 -49.51
CA VAL A 135 23.39 -18.01 -50.37
C VAL A 135 24.35 -16.96 -50.96
N ILE A 136 25.28 -16.44 -50.16
CA ILE A 136 26.31 -15.50 -50.61
C ILE A 136 27.24 -16.16 -51.62
N GLN A 137 27.69 -17.39 -51.32
CA GLN A 137 28.53 -18.16 -52.26
C GLN A 137 27.80 -18.43 -53.57
N LEU A 138 26.55 -18.87 -53.53
CA LEU A 138 25.72 -19.08 -54.71
C LEU A 138 25.57 -17.80 -55.53
N ARG A 139 25.26 -16.66 -54.89
CA ARG A 139 25.16 -15.36 -55.56
C ARG A 139 26.48 -14.93 -56.19
N SER A 140 27.60 -15.10 -55.49
CA SER A 140 28.93 -14.77 -56.02
C SER A 140 29.32 -15.64 -57.21
N ALA A 141 29.00 -16.93 -57.17
CA ALA A 141 29.26 -17.88 -58.26
C ALA A 141 28.37 -17.58 -59.48
N MET A 142 27.10 -17.22 -59.25
CA MET A 142 26.20 -16.73 -60.29
C MET A 142 26.68 -15.42 -60.91
N ALA A 143 27.15 -14.47 -60.10
CA ALA A 143 27.72 -13.20 -60.58
C ALA A 143 29.05 -13.40 -61.35
N ALA A 144 29.88 -14.36 -60.92
CA ALA A 144 31.04 -14.78 -61.68
C ALA A 144 30.66 -15.51 -62.97
N GLY A 145 29.41 -15.93 -63.15
CA GLY A 145 28.94 -16.65 -64.34
C GLY A 145 29.35 -18.13 -64.36
N SER A 146 29.77 -18.70 -63.23
CA SER A 146 30.05 -20.15 -63.13
C SER A 146 29.68 -20.70 -61.75
N LEU A 147 28.94 -21.80 -61.73
CA LEU A 147 28.58 -22.56 -60.54
C LEU A 147 29.28 -23.91 -60.54
N THR A 148 29.98 -24.24 -59.46
CA THR A 148 30.53 -25.58 -59.23
C THR A 148 29.78 -26.28 -58.09
N PHE A 149 29.29 -27.48 -58.33
CA PHE A 149 28.70 -28.33 -57.28
C PHE A 149 29.25 -29.76 -57.37
N SER A 150 29.40 -30.44 -56.23
CA SER A 150 29.83 -31.84 -56.21
C SER A 150 28.62 -32.76 -56.16
N LEU A 151 28.51 -33.71 -57.09
CA LEU A 151 27.48 -34.73 -57.10
C LEU A 151 28.14 -36.12 -57.10
N GLY A 152 27.96 -36.90 -56.04
CA GLY A 152 28.46 -38.27 -55.96
C GLY A 152 29.98 -38.42 -56.14
N GLY A 153 30.78 -37.45 -55.65
CA GLY A 153 32.25 -37.46 -55.78
C GLY A 153 32.79 -36.84 -57.08
N PHE A 154 31.91 -36.41 -57.99
CA PHE A 154 32.29 -35.69 -59.21
C PHE A 154 32.03 -34.18 -59.06
N ALA A 155 32.97 -33.35 -59.49
CA ALA A 155 32.79 -31.89 -59.57
C ALA A 155 32.10 -31.54 -60.89
N VAL A 156 30.91 -30.94 -60.81
CA VAL A 156 30.13 -30.46 -61.96
C VAL A 156 30.21 -28.94 -62.00
N MET A 157 30.56 -28.37 -63.15
CA MET A 157 30.68 -26.93 -63.36
C MET A 157 29.67 -26.47 -64.43
N VAL A 158 28.81 -25.52 -64.07
CA VAL A 158 27.81 -24.90 -64.93
C VAL A 158 28.22 -23.47 -65.19
N PHE A 159 28.14 -23.01 -66.43
CA PHE A 159 28.49 -21.64 -66.82
C PHE A 159 27.28 -20.90 -67.37
N THR A 160 27.25 -19.58 -67.21
CA THR A 160 26.28 -18.73 -67.92
C THR A 160 26.64 -18.68 -69.40
N ASN A 161 25.63 -18.51 -70.26
CA ASN A 161 25.84 -18.42 -71.71
C ASN A 161 26.82 -17.30 -72.08
N GLU A 162 26.77 -16.17 -71.37
CA GLU A 162 27.69 -15.04 -71.60
C GLU A 162 29.14 -15.41 -71.29
N ARG A 163 29.39 -16.13 -70.18
CA ARG A 163 30.74 -16.58 -69.82
C ARG A 163 31.26 -17.68 -70.73
N LEU A 164 30.39 -18.59 -71.18
CA LEU A 164 30.72 -19.59 -72.20
C LEU A 164 31.11 -18.94 -73.53
N ALA A 165 30.35 -17.93 -73.96
CA ALA A 165 30.65 -17.18 -75.18
C ALA A 165 31.99 -16.44 -75.09
N ALA A 166 32.27 -15.79 -73.94
CA ALA A 166 33.55 -15.13 -73.69
C ALA A 166 34.73 -16.12 -73.72
N MET A 167 34.63 -17.26 -73.03
CA MET A 167 35.68 -18.29 -73.03
C MET A 167 35.95 -18.88 -74.43
N ALA A 168 34.91 -19.06 -75.24
CA ALA A 168 35.06 -19.55 -76.61
C ALA A 168 35.77 -18.53 -77.51
N LEU A 169 35.52 -17.24 -77.30
CA LEU A 169 36.20 -16.14 -77.98
C LEU A 169 37.67 -16.01 -77.56
N GLU A 170 37.98 -16.15 -76.27
CA GLU A 170 39.37 -16.08 -75.76
C GLU A 170 40.25 -17.24 -76.25
N HIS A 171 39.69 -18.45 -76.41
CA HIS A 171 40.49 -19.64 -76.74
C HIS A 171 40.50 -20.06 -78.21
N GLY A 172 39.79 -19.38 -79.12
CA GLY A 172 39.97 -19.48 -80.58
C GLY A 172 40.03 -20.90 -81.18
N SER A 173 39.42 -21.89 -80.53
CA SER A 173 39.61 -23.32 -80.82
C SER A 173 38.27 -24.04 -80.96
N LEU A 174 38.23 -25.11 -81.78
CA LEU A 174 37.12 -26.05 -81.95
C LEU A 174 36.48 -26.51 -80.62
N ILE A 175 37.26 -26.52 -79.53
CA ILE A 175 36.82 -26.85 -78.17
C ILE A 175 35.80 -25.82 -77.65
N GLY A 176 36.00 -24.53 -77.93
CA GLY A 176 35.07 -23.46 -77.55
C GLY A 176 33.73 -23.56 -78.28
N LEU A 177 33.75 -23.91 -79.57
CA LEU A 177 32.54 -24.14 -80.37
C LEU A 177 31.78 -25.40 -79.91
N MET A 178 32.51 -26.47 -79.56
CA MET A 178 31.92 -27.69 -79.00
C MET A 178 31.27 -27.45 -77.63
N MET A 179 31.88 -26.63 -76.77
CA MET A 179 31.32 -26.24 -75.48
C MET A 179 30.04 -25.39 -75.62
N ILE A 180 30.00 -24.44 -76.57
CA ILE A 180 28.78 -23.64 -76.85
C ILE A 180 27.63 -24.54 -77.34
N MET A 181 27.92 -25.47 -78.26
CA MET A 181 26.91 -26.38 -78.82
C MET A 181 26.39 -27.37 -77.76
N ALA A 182 27.27 -27.89 -76.90
CA ALA A 182 26.88 -28.75 -75.78
C ALA A 182 26.06 -27.99 -74.72
N GLY A 183 26.43 -26.74 -74.41
CA GLY A 183 25.67 -25.86 -73.51
C GLY A 183 24.27 -25.54 -74.05
N SER A 184 24.16 -25.27 -75.35
CA SER A 184 22.88 -25.03 -76.02
C SER A 184 21.99 -26.29 -76.07
N ALA A 185 22.57 -27.48 -76.27
CA ALA A 185 21.84 -28.74 -76.24
C ALA A 185 21.29 -29.08 -74.85
N VAL A 186 22.08 -28.84 -73.79
CA VAL A 186 21.65 -29.05 -72.40
C VAL A 186 20.58 -28.04 -71.98
N MET A 187 20.70 -26.76 -72.38
CA MET A 187 19.65 -25.75 -72.17
C MET A 187 18.37 -26.06 -72.96
N MET A 188 18.48 -26.56 -74.19
CA MET A 188 17.32 -26.98 -74.98
C MET A 188 16.61 -28.17 -74.32
N PHE A 189 17.36 -29.11 -73.73
CA PHE A 189 16.81 -30.25 -72.99
C PHE A 189 16.13 -29.81 -71.68
N LEU A 190 16.70 -28.85 -70.96
CA LEU A 190 16.09 -28.27 -69.75
C LEU A 190 14.86 -27.41 -70.08
N ALA A 191 14.86 -26.66 -71.19
CA ALA A 191 13.70 -25.88 -71.65
C ALA A 191 12.55 -26.77 -72.16
N LEU A 192 12.86 -27.92 -72.77
CA LEU A 192 11.86 -28.94 -73.13
C LEU A 192 11.32 -29.68 -71.90
N ALA A 193 12.16 -29.99 -70.91
CA ALA A 193 11.73 -30.61 -69.66
C ALA A 193 10.91 -29.65 -68.76
N GLY A 194 11.14 -28.34 -68.86
CA GLY A 194 10.37 -27.31 -68.15
C GLY A 194 9.04 -26.91 -68.80
N ARG A 195 8.69 -27.45 -69.97
CA ARG A 195 7.41 -27.16 -70.68
C ARG A 195 6.36 -28.27 -70.48
N SER A 196 6.71 -29.34 -69.75
CA SER A 196 5.83 -30.45 -69.38
C SER A 196 5.55 -30.49 -67.87
N GLY A 197 5.25 -29.34 -67.29
CA GLY A 197 4.83 -29.16 -65.89
C GLY A 197 4.00 -27.90 -65.74
#